data_AF-A0A8T4T080-F1
#
_entry.id   AF-A0A8T4T080-F1
#
_cell.length_a   1.000
_cell.length_b   1.000
_cell.length_c   1.000
_cell.angle_alpha   90.00
_cell.angle_beta   90.00
_cell.angle_gamma   90.00
#
_symmetry.space_group_name_H-M   'P 1'
#
loop_
_entity.id
_entity.type
_entity.pdbx_description
1 polymer ?
#
loop_
_entity_poly.entity_id
_entity_poly.type
_entity_poly.pdbx_seq_one_letter_code
_entity_poly.pdbx_strand_id
1 'polypeptide(L)'
;MAEEIKIGIVFSYFSKAGVAAIKLTDGGLKVGDTIHIKGNTTDFSQKVESIQIEHEILKEAEHGQDIGIKVNEKVRSNDIIYKIVG
;
A
#
# COMPACT_ATOMS: atom_id res chain seq x y z
N MET A 1 -19.87 -9.88 1.03
CA MET A 1 -18.77 -10.24 0.10
C MET A 1 -17.80 -9.08 0.20
N ALA A 2 -16.58 -9.29 0.68
CA ALA A 2 -15.59 -8.21 0.71
C ALA A 2 -15.07 -8.06 -0.73
N GLU A 3 -15.24 -6.88 -1.32
CA GLU A 3 -14.67 -6.59 -2.63
C GLU A 3 -13.24 -6.10 -2.44
N GLU A 4 -12.28 -6.73 -3.12
CA GLU A 4 -10.90 -6.31 -3.12
C GLU A 4 -10.60 -5.64 -4.46
N ILE A 5 -10.31 -4.33 -4.42
CA ILE A 5 -10.02 -3.53 -5.60
C ILE A 5 -8.53 -3.34 -5.69
N LYS A 6 -7.92 -3.77 -6.79
CA LYS A 6 -6.51 -3.48 -7.06
C LYS A 6 -6.32 -1.96 -7.11
N ILE A 7 -5.45 -1.41 -6.26
CA ILE A 7 -5.19 0.03 -6.21
C ILE A 7 -3.80 0.39 -6.75
N GLY A 8 -2.84 -0.54 -6.68
CA GLY A 8 -1.46 -0.25 -7.05
C GLY A 8 -0.51 -1.43 -6.94
N ILE A 9 0.77 -1.13 -7.11
CA ILE A 9 1.86 -2.10 -7.07
C ILE A 9 3.03 -1.57 -6.22
N VAL A 10 3.71 -2.46 -5.51
CA VAL A 10 4.94 -2.15 -4.79
C VAL A 10 6.08 -2.05 -5.80
N PHE A 11 6.76 -0.91 -5.84
CA PHE A 11 7.95 -0.74 -6.68
C PHE A 11 9.25 -0.77 -5.88
N SER A 12 9.21 -0.43 -4.58
CA SER A 12 10.39 -0.45 -3.72
C SER A 12 10.03 -0.73 -2.27
N TYR A 13 10.98 -1.25 -1.50
CA TYR A 13 10.81 -1.55 -0.07
C TYR A 13 12.04 -1.13 0.74
N PHE A 14 11.83 -0.24 1.71
CA PHE A 14 12.85 0.27 2.61
C PHE A 14 12.91 -0.57 3.88
N SER A 15 13.72 -1.64 3.84
CA SER A 15 13.89 -2.57 4.98
C SER A 15 14.41 -1.91 6.27
N LYS A 16 15.14 -0.79 6.16
CA LYS A 16 15.65 -0.06 7.33
C LYS A 16 14.54 0.65 8.13
N ALA A 17 13.52 1.15 7.45
CA ALA A 17 12.41 1.88 8.05
C ALA A 17 11.12 1.03 8.15
N GLY A 18 11.08 -0.12 7.47
CA GLY A 18 9.86 -0.92 7.33
C GLY A 18 8.79 -0.25 6.45
N VAL A 19 9.22 0.54 5.46
CA VAL A 19 8.32 1.32 4.60
C VAL A 19 8.26 0.70 3.21
N ALA A 20 7.06 0.38 2.74
CA ALA A 20 6.79 -0.04 1.37
C ALA A 20 6.46 1.17 0.50
N ALA A 21 7.17 1.31 -0.61
CA ALA A 21 6.88 2.31 -1.64
C ALA A 21 5.97 1.69 -2.71
N ILE A 22 4.79 2.26 -2.82
CA ILE A 22 3.67 1.75 -3.61
C ILE A 22 3.30 2.82 -4.61
N LYS A 23 3.16 2.38 -5.85
CA LYS A 23 2.64 3.20 -6.94
C LYS A 23 1.16 2.93 -7.09
N LEU A 24 0.32 3.94 -6.86
CA LEU A 24 -1.12 3.86 -7.08
C LEU A 24 -1.42 3.97 -8.57
N THR A 25 -1.99 2.93 -9.18
CA THR A 25 -2.24 2.84 -10.64
C THR A 25 -3.71 2.72 -11.01
N ASP A 26 -4.58 2.33 -10.08
CA ASP A 26 -6.00 2.05 -10.37
C ASP A 26 -6.95 2.70 -9.38
N GLY A 27 -6.46 3.10 -8.19
CA GLY A 27 -7.32 3.69 -7.16
C GLY A 27 -6.56 4.53 -6.15
N GLY A 28 -7.32 5.20 -5.29
CA GLY A 28 -6.81 5.95 -4.15
C GLY A 28 -6.78 5.14 -2.86
N LEU A 29 -6.02 5.62 -1.88
CA LEU A 29 -5.89 5.02 -0.57
C LEU A 29 -6.02 6.08 0.53
N LYS A 30 -6.74 5.79 1.61
CA LYS A 30 -6.81 6.68 2.78
C LYS A 30 -6.27 6.01 4.03
N VAL A 31 -5.77 6.83 4.94
CA VAL A 31 -5.44 6.39 6.29
C VAL A 31 -6.70 5.84 6.96
N GLY A 32 -6.60 4.61 7.47
CA GLY A 32 -7.71 3.87 8.04
C GLY A 32 -8.31 2.81 7.12
N ASP A 33 -8.00 2.83 5.82
CA ASP A 33 -8.40 1.75 4.91
C ASP A 33 -7.64 0.46 5.22
N THR A 34 -8.26 -0.67 4.89
CA THR A 34 -7.60 -1.98 4.95
C THR A 34 -7.09 -2.34 3.56
N ILE A 35 -5.81 -2.69 3.47
CA ILE A 35 -5.18 -3.15 2.25
C ILE A 35 -4.75 -4.60 2.40
N HIS A 36 -4.71 -5.32 1.28
CA HIS A 36 -4.19 -6.65 1.14
C HIS A 36 -3.02 -6.60 0.17
N ILE A 37 -1.84 -6.94 0.67
CA ILE A 37 -0.63 -7.05 -0.12
C ILE A 37 -0.47 -8.50 -0.52
N LYS A 38 -0.45 -8.75 -1.83
CA LYS A 38 -0.36 -10.08 -2.40
C LYS A 38 0.74 -10.13 -3.45
N GLY A 39 1.70 -10.99 -3.18
CA GLY A 39 2.91 -11.21 -3.94
C GLY A 39 3.17 -12.68 -4.14
N ASN A 40 4.36 -13.00 -4.65
CA ASN A 40 4.76 -14.38 -4.87
C ASN A 40 5.09 -15.12 -3.56
N THR A 41 5.58 -14.40 -2.55
CA THR A 41 5.95 -14.95 -1.24
C THR A 41 5.31 -14.19 -0.08
N THR A 42 4.40 -13.27 -0.39
CA THR A 42 3.86 -12.28 0.53
C THR A 42 2.35 -12.32 0.40
N ASP A 43 1.61 -12.61 1.46
CA ASP A 43 0.14 -12.58 1.43
C ASP A 43 -0.37 -12.19 2.82
N PHE A 44 -0.68 -10.92 2.99
CA PHE A 44 -1.20 -10.42 4.27
C PHE A 44 -2.03 -9.16 4.07
N SER A 45 -2.99 -8.96 4.98
CA SER A 45 -3.76 -7.74 5.06
C SER A 45 -3.34 -6.89 6.25
N GLN A 46 -3.38 -5.58 6.08
CA GLN A 46 -3.11 -4.64 7.14
C GLN A 46 -3.94 -3.38 6.99
N LYS A 47 -4.13 -2.67 8.10
CA LYS A 47 -4.73 -1.35 8.11
C LYS A 47 -3.66 -0.30 7.84
N VAL A 48 -3.99 0.70 7.03
CA VAL A 48 -3.11 1.84 6.77
C VAL A 48 -3.16 2.78 7.97
N GLU A 49 -2.07 2.86 8.73
CA GLU A 49 -1.96 3.78 9.86
C GLU A 49 -1.43 5.16 9.45
N SER A 50 -0.57 5.20 8.44
CA SER A 50 0.02 6.44 7.93
C SER A 50 0.41 6.30 6.46
N ILE A 51 0.29 7.40 5.73
CA ILE A 51 0.71 7.54 4.34
C ILE A 51 1.72 8.68 4.27
N GLN A 52 2.83 8.45 3.59
CA GLN A 52 3.86 9.45 3.32
C GLN A 52 4.06 9.63 1.81
N ILE A 53 4.07 10.86 1.32
CA ILE A 53 4.35 11.22 -0.07
C ILE A 53 5.36 12.36 -0.06
N GLU A 54 6.49 12.24 -0.76
CA GLU A 54 7.49 13.32 -0.89
C GLU A 54 7.89 14.03 0.42
N HIS A 55 8.08 13.27 1.51
CA HIS A 55 8.33 13.74 2.89
C HIS A 55 7.16 14.40 3.63
N GLU A 56 5.97 14.44 3.04
CA GLU A 56 4.75 14.91 3.69
C GLU A 56 3.88 13.75 4.16
N ILE A 57 3.26 13.90 5.33
CA ILE A 57 2.27 12.94 5.84
C ILE A 57 0.91 13.36 5.33
N LEU A 58 0.28 12.50 4.54
CA LEU A 58 -1.04 12.74 3.99
C LEU A 58 -2.07 11.79 4.59
N LYS A 59 -3.33 12.22 4.62
CA LYS A 59 -4.46 11.40 5.06
C LYS A 59 -5.02 10.55 3.93
N GLU A 60 -4.78 10.97 2.69
CA GLU A 60 -5.28 10.34 1.48
C GLU A 60 -4.24 10.45 0.37
N ALA A 61 -4.28 9.48 -0.52
CA ALA A 61 -3.43 9.36 -1.68
C ALA A 61 -4.31 9.06 -2.89
N GLU A 62 -4.02 9.74 -3.99
CA GLU A 62 -4.76 9.64 -5.23
C GLU A 62 -4.06 8.74 -6.25
N HIS A 63 -4.83 8.28 -7.23
CA HIS A 63 -4.29 7.54 -8.37
C HIS A 63 -3.15 8.34 -9.03
N GLY A 64 -2.05 7.65 -9.35
CA GLY A 64 -0.88 8.22 -10.01
C GLY A 64 0.20 8.72 -9.05
N GLN A 65 -0.06 8.73 -7.74
CA GLN A 65 0.92 9.12 -6.73
C GLN A 65 1.74 7.92 -6.24
N ASP A 66 2.99 8.21 -5.90
CA ASP A 66 3.91 7.26 -5.27
C ASP A 66 3.88 7.48 -3.75
N ILE A 67 3.43 6.47 -3.02
CA ILE A 67 3.22 6.56 -1.58
C ILE A 67 4.10 5.59 -0.81
N GLY A 68 4.62 6.05 0.31
CA GLY A 68 5.26 5.23 1.33
C GLY A 68 4.27 4.91 2.44
N ILE A 69 4.06 3.62 2.73
CA ILE A 69 3.33 3.20 3.93
C ILE A 69 4.19 2.29 4.77
N LYS A 70 4.01 2.34 6.08
CA LYS A 70 4.64 1.36 6.97
C LYS A 70 3.94 0.02 6.83
N VAL A 71 4.72 -1.04 6.61
CA VAL A 71 4.22 -2.40 6.51
C VAL A 71 4.69 -3.25 7.69
N ASN A 72 3.83 -4.17 8.13
CA ASN A 72 4.15 -5.09 9.23
C ASN A 72 5.14 -6.18 8.78
N GLU A 73 5.05 -6.57 7.51
CA GLU A 73 5.91 -7.59 6.93
C GLU A 73 6.72 -7.04 5.76
N LYS A 74 7.80 -7.76 5.45
CA LYS A 74 8.66 -7.43 4.31
C LYS A 74 7.93 -7.68 3.00
N VAL A 75 7.77 -6.63 2.23
CA VAL A 75 7.24 -6.71 0.86
C VAL A 75 8.38 -6.70 -0.17
N ARG A 76 8.06 -7.10 -1.39
CA ARG A 76 8.97 -7.14 -2.53
C ARG A 76 8.45 -6.27 -3.67
N SER A 77 9.36 -5.87 -4.54
CA SER A 77 9.00 -5.25 -5.80
C SER A 77 8.13 -6.20 -6.62
N ASN A 78 7.08 -5.64 -7.25
CA ASN A 78 5.99 -6.33 -7.95
C ASN A 78 4.89 -6.94 -7.06
N ASP A 79 4.93 -6.76 -5.74
CA ASP A 79 3.77 -7.13 -4.91
C ASP A 79 2.56 -6.25 -5.29
N ILE A 80 1.39 -6.86 -5.45
CA ILE A 80 0.16 -6.18 -5.84
C ILE A 80 -0.59 -5.77 -4.58
N ILE A 81 -1.13 -4.55 -4.57
CA ILE A 81 -1.92 -4.06 -3.46
C ILE A 81 -3.38 -3.93 -3.85
N TYR A 82 -4.22 -4.55 -3.04
CA TYR A 82 -5.66 -4.49 -3.10
C TYR A 82 -6.20 -3.71 -1.91
N LYS A 83 -7.20 -2.86 -2.13
CA LYS A 83 -7.98 -2.23 -1.08
C LYS A 83 -9.20 -3.09 -0.81
N ILE A 84 -9.41 -3.45 0.45
CA ILE A 84 -10.60 -4.18 0.88
C ILE A 84 -11.71 -3.16 1.10
N VAL A 85 -12.77 -3.25 0.30
CA VAL A 85 -13.99 -2.45 0.39
C VAL A 85 -15.09 -3.36 0.93
N GLY A 86 -15.68 -2.96 2.04
CA GLY A 86 -16.73 -3.70 2.75
C GLY A 86 -17.98 -2.87 2.93
#